data_AF-A0A6J6FUL9-F1
#
_entry.id   AF-A0A6J6FUL9-F1
#
_cell.length_a   1.000
_cell.length_b   1.000
_cell.length_c   1.000
_cell.angle_alpha   90.00
_cell.angle_beta   90.00
_cell.angle_gamma   90.00
#
_symmetry.space_group_name_H-M   'P 1'
#
loop_
_entity.id
_entity.type
_entity.pdbx_description
1 polymer ?
#
loop_
_entity_poly.entity_id
_entity_poly.type
_entity_poly.pdbx_seq_one_letter_code
_entity_poly.pdbx_strand_id
1 'polypeptide(L)'
;MSFVVAVPVGCVSCAILAVNNLRDREKDSLVGKHTLAVRIGDRNSRFFYIALLVVAQVTALIAILPWSLITLATVPLTFTLARTILKGAKEQALIPVLVKTGQVQLLFALLFAIALWLS
;
A
#
# COMPACT_ATOMS: atom_id res chain seq x y z
N MET A 1 11.56 -19.49 2.91
CA MET A 1 10.92 -18.78 1.79
C MET A 1 9.60 -18.13 2.18
N SER A 2 8.64 -18.86 2.79
CA SER A 2 7.27 -18.35 3.03
C SER A 2 7.20 -17.02 3.78
N PHE A 3 8.09 -16.78 4.76
CA PHE A 3 8.12 -15.53 5.51
C PHE A 3 8.48 -14.31 4.63
N VAL A 4 9.44 -14.47 3.70
CA VAL A 4 9.89 -13.41 2.80
C VAL A 4 8.82 -13.10 1.76
N VAL A 5 8.14 -14.13 1.26
CA VAL A 5 7.06 -14.02 0.27
C VAL A 5 5.78 -13.40 0.86
N ALA A 6 5.55 -13.53 2.17
CA ALA A 6 4.39 -12.92 2.84
C ALA A 6 4.51 -11.39 2.98
N VAL A 7 5.74 -10.85 3.11
CA VAL A 7 6.00 -9.42 3.30
C VAL A 7 5.36 -8.55 2.21
N PRO A 8 5.58 -8.77 0.90
CA PRO A 8 5.08 -7.87 -0.13
C PRO A 8 3.54 -7.78 -0.16
N VAL A 9 2.84 -8.91 -0.04
CA VAL A 9 1.38 -8.96 0.01
C VAL A 9 0.84 -8.32 1.30
N GLY A 10 1.51 -8.56 2.43
CA GLY A 10 1.20 -7.94 3.71
C GLY A 10 1.35 -6.42 3.67
N CYS A 11 2.41 -5.90 3.06
CA CYS A 11 2.66 -4.47 2.94
C CYS A 11 1.56 -3.74 2.15
N VAL A 12 1.10 -4.28 1.03
CA VAL A 12 0.00 -3.66 0.27
C VAL A 12 -1.33 -3.76 1.02
N SER A 13 -1.59 -4.85 1.77
CA SER A 13 -2.73 -4.94 2.69
C SER A 13 -2.67 -3.87 3.79
N CYS A 14 -1.50 -3.68 4.41
CA CYS A 14 -1.28 -2.59 5.36
C CYS A 14 -1.47 -1.21 4.72
N ALA A 15 -1.15 -1.04 3.44
CA ALA A 15 -1.36 0.23 2.73
C ALA A 15 -2.86 0.57 2.61
N ILE A 16 -3.73 -0.43 2.42
CA ILE A 16 -5.20 -0.26 2.46
C ILE A 16 -5.64 0.27 3.83
N LEU A 17 -5.12 -0.33 4.92
CA LEU A 17 -5.42 0.13 6.28
C LEU A 17 -4.86 1.53 6.55
N ALA A 18 -3.65 1.82 6.07
CA ALA A 18 -3.00 3.11 6.25
C ALA A 18 -3.80 4.24 5.57
N VAL A 19 -4.29 4.05 4.33
CA VAL A 19 -5.11 5.07 3.65
C VAL A 19 -6.51 5.18 4.28
N ASN A 20 -7.06 4.07 4.78
CA ASN A 20 -8.31 4.10 5.56
C ASN A 20 -8.16 4.94 6.85
N ASN A 21 -7.11 4.68 7.63
CA ASN A 21 -6.82 5.45 8.85
C ASN A 21 -6.48 6.92 8.55
N LEU A 22 -5.80 7.20 7.43
CA LEU A 22 -5.54 8.57 6.99
C LEU A 22 -6.84 9.33 6.69
N ARG A 23 -7.79 8.68 6.00
CA ARG A 23 -9.10 9.26 5.67
C ARG A 23 -9.89 9.64 6.92
N ASP A 24 -9.90 8.74 7.90
CA ASP A 24 -10.74 8.88 9.09
C ASP A 24 -10.01 9.57 10.27
N ARG A 25 -8.75 9.97 10.08
CA ARG A 25 -7.87 10.51 11.13
C ARG A 25 -8.51 11.62 11.97
N GLU A 26 -9.11 12.64 11.34
CA GLU A 26 -9.67 13.77 12.07
C GLU A 26 -10.86 13.34 12.94
N LYS A 27 -11.75 12.52 12.39
CA LYS A 27 -12.90 11.95 13.12
C LYS A 27 -12.43 11.05 14.26
N ASP A 28 -11.45 10.18 13.98
CA ASP A 28 -10.87 9.27 14.97
C ASP A 28 -10.19 10.04 16.11
N SER A 29 -9.54 11.17 15.81
CA SER A 29 -8.94 12.04 16.83
C SER A 29 -9.98 12.69 17.73
N LEU A 30 -11.13 13.12 17.18
CA LEU A 30 -12.20 13.78 17.95
C LEU A 30 -12.86 12.83 18.96
N VAL A 31 -12.96 11.54 18.62
CA VAL A 31 -13.55 10.52 19.50
C VAL A 31 -12.50 9.79 20.37
N GLY A 32 -11.25 10.27 20.39
CA GLY A 32 -10.19 9.73 21.25
C GLY A 32 -9.64 8.36 20.81
N LYS A 33 -9.80 7.95 19.55
CA LYS A 33 -9.20 6.70 19.06
C LYS A 33 -7.69 6.85 18.89
N HIS A 34 -6.98 5.76 19.16
CA HIS A 34 -5.52 5.70 19.06
C HIS A 34 -5.04 4.97 17.80
N THR A 35 -5.58 5.31 16.62
CA THR A 35 -5.11 4.74 15.36
C THR A 35 -3.68 5.22 15.05
N LEU A 36 -2.96 4.48 14.21
CA LEU A 36 -1.59 4.86 13.85
C LEU A 36 -1.57 6.26 13.22
N ALA A 37 -2.55 6.58 12.38
CA ALA A 37 -2.63 7.88 11.72
C ALA A 37 -2.87 9.05 12.69
N VAL A 38 -3.63 8.84 13.76
CA VAL A 38 -3.78 9.82 14.84
C VAL A 38 -2.45 10.00 15.59
N ARG A 39 -1.73 8.91 15.88
CA ARG A 39 -0.46 8.95 16.64
C ARG A 39 0.69 9.60 15.88
N ILE A 40 0.86 9.30 14.59
CA ILE A 40 2.01 9.80 13.80
C ILE A 40 1.68 11.10 13.06
N GLY A 41 0.42 11.49 12.98
CA GLY A 41 -0.05 12.69 12.29
C GLY A 41 -0.23 12.51 10.78
N ASP A 42 -0.89 13.48 10.12
CA ASP A 42 -1.25 13.41 8.69
C ASP A 42 -0.03 13.24 7.78
N ARG A 43 0.99 14.09 7.92
CA ARG A 43 2.20 14.05 7.08
C ARG A 43 2.90 12.71 7.14
N ASN A 44 3.14 12.16 8.34
CA ASN A 44 3.84 10.89 8.49
C ASN A 44 2.98 9.71 8.04
N SER A 45 1.66 9.79 8.18
CA SER A 45 0.72 8.77 7.66
C SER A 45 0.77 8.67 6.13
N ARG A 46 0.90 9.81 5.45
CA ARG A 46 1.09 9.86 3.99
C ARG A 46 2.40 9.18 3.58
N PHE A 47 3.50 9.50 4.26
CA PHE A 47 4.78 8.85 3.99
C PHE A 47 4.77 7.36 4.33
N PHE A 48 4.09 6.97 5.40
CA PHE A 48 3.95 5.58 5.80
C PHE A 48 3.22 4.75 4.73
N TYR A 49 2.12 5.26 4.18
CA TYR A 49 1.45 4.62 3.04
C TYR A 49 2.40 4.40 1.86
N ILE A 50 3.17 5.43 1.48
CA ILE A 50 4.10 5.34 0.34
C ILE A 50 5.22 4.35 0.62
N ALA A 51 5.76 4.37 1.85
CA ALA A 51 6.78 3.43 2.28
C ALA A 51 6.29 1.98 2.17
N LEU A 52 5.04 1.69 2.55
CA LEU A 52 4.46 0.36 2.39
C LEU A 52 4.40 -0.09 0.93
N LEU A 53 4.01 0.79 0.00
CA LEU A 53 4.01 0.47 -1.43
C LEU A 53 5.42 0.20 -1.97
N VAL A 54 6.40 1.00 -1.56
CA VAL A 54 7.81 0.82 -1.96
C VAL A 54 8.38 -0.48 -1.40
N VAL A 55 8.18 -0.74 -0.10
CA VAL A 55 8.66 -1.96 0.56
C VAL A 55 8.01 -3.19 -0.08
N ALA A 56 6.71 -3.13 -0.42
CA ALA A 56 6.07 -4.22 -1.14
C ALA A 56 6.77 -4.55 -2.45
N GLN A 57 7.07 -3.52 -3.26
CA GLN A 57 7.71 -3.73 -4.55
C GLN A 57 9.14 -4.25 -4.41
N VAL A 58 9.94 -3.66 -3.52
CA VAL A 58 11.34 -4.05 -3.30
C VAL A 58 11.44 -5.47 -2.77
N THR A 59 10.59 -5.84 -1.80
CA THR A 59 10.63 -7.18 -1.20
C THR A 59 10.15 -8.26 -2.18
N ALA A 60 9.16 -7.97 -3.03
CA ALA A 60 8.77 -8.89 -4.10
C ALA A 60 9.90 -9.13 -5.11
N LEU A 61 10.63 -8.08 -5.51
CA LEU A 61 11.76 -8.22 -6.43
C LEU A 61 12.84 -9.13 -5.84
N ILE A 62 13.26 -8.87 -4.60
CA ILE A 62 14.33 -9.66 -3.94
C ILE A 62 13.91 -11.12 -3.72
N ALA A 63 12.63 -11.39 -3.49
CA ALA A 63 12.15 -12.71 -3.11
C ALA A 63 12.24 -13.76 -4.25
N ILE A 64 12.05 -13.38 -5.51
CA ILE A 64 11.76 -14.35 -6.60
C ILE A 64 12.25 -13.93 -8.00
N LEU A 65 13.44 -13.33 -8.10
CA LEU A 65 14.04 -13.03 -9.41
C LEU A 65 14.26 -14.32 -10.24
N PRO A 66 14.10 -14.27 -11.58
CA PRO A 66 13.72 -13.11 -12.39
C PRO A 66 12.21 -12.88 -12.52
N TRP A 67 11.38 -13.88 -12.19
CA TRP A 67 9.94 -13.86 -12.46
C TRP A 67 9.18 -12.77 -11.70
N SER A 68 9.70 -12.32 -10.55
CA SER A 68 9.16 -11.19 -9.78
C SER A 68 9.10 -9.87 -10.56
N LEU A 69 9.84 -9.72 -11.66
CA LEU A 69 9.77 -8.55 -12.55
C LEU A 69 8.35 -8.31 -13.11
N ILE A 70 7.53 -9.35 -13.24
CA ILE A 70 6.13 -9.24 -13.69
C ILE A 70 5.32 -8.31 -12.76
N THR A 71 5.66 -8.26 -11.45
CA THR A 71 4.98 -7.39 -10.48
C THR A 71 5.20 -5.89 -10.74
N LEU A 72 6.24 -5.52 -11.52
CA LEU A 72 6.51 -4.14 -11.91
C LEU A 72 5.36 -3.53 -12.74
N ALA A 73 4.50 -4.35 -13.34
CA ALA A 73 3.28 -3.88 -14.01
C ALA A 73 2.35 -3.08 -13.07
N THR A 74 2.47 -3.23 -11.75
CA THR A 74 1.70 -2.45 -10.76
C THR A 74 2.33 -1.10 -10.39
N VAL A 75 3.57 -0.83 -10.81
CA VAL A 75 4.30 0.41 -10.48
C VAL A 75 3.62 1.68 -11.00
N PRO A 76 3.10 1.74 -12.25
CA PRO A 76 2.41 2.95 -12.71
C PRO A 76 1.16 3.29 -11.89
N LEU A 77 0.43 2.26 -11.45
CA LEU A 77 -0.76 2.40 -10.60
C LEU A 77 -0.38 2.90 -9.21
N THR A 78 0.57 2.25 -8.54
CA THR A 78 1.04 2.65 -7.20
C THR A 78 1.66 4.05 -7.21
N PHE A 79 2.40 4.41 -8.26
CA PHE A 79 2.93 5.77 -8.44
C PHE A 79 1.83 6.83 -8.54
N THR A 80 0.76 6.54 -9.28
CA THR A 80 -0.40 7.45 -9.39
C THR A 80 -1.09 7.66 -8.05
N LEU A 81 -1.23 6.60 -7.24
CA LEU A 81 -1.79 6.68 -5.90
C LEU A 81 -0.89 7.48 -4.96
N ALA A 82 0.41 7.19 -4.94
CA ALA A 82 1.40 7.92 -4.15
C ALA A 82 1.38 9.43 -4.48
N ARG A 83 1.36 9.79 -5.77
CA ARG A 83 1.26 11.18 -6.22
C ARG A 83 -0.03 11.85 -5.75
N THR A 84 -1.15 11.14 -5.76
CA THR A 84 -2.45 11.66 -5.28
C THR A 84 -2.41 11.96 -3.79
N ILE A 85 -1.80 11.07 -2.99
CA ILE A 85 -1.61 11.29 -1.55
C ILE A 85 -0.67 12.47 -1.27
N LEU A 86 0.46 12.57 -2.00
CA LEU A 86 1.44 13.65 -1.83
C LEU A 86 0.89 15.02 -2.24
N LYS A 87 -0.03 15.07 -3.22
CA LYS A 87 -0.74 16.29 -3.60
C LYS A 87 -1.74 16.78 -2.54
N GLY A 88 -1.88 16.08 -1.42
CA GLY A 88 -2.70 16.52 -0.30
C GLY A 88 -4.17 16.10 -0.39
N ALA A 89 -4.50 14.97 -1.03
CA ALA A 89 -5.86 14.45 -1.02
C ALA A 89 -6.41 14.32 0.41
N LYS A 90 -7.67 14.72 0.62
CA LYS A 90 -8.36 14.73 1.93
C LYS A 90 -9.72 14.04 1.85
N GLU A 91 -10.13 13.44 2.95
CA GLU A 91 -11.48 12.90 3.18
C GLU A 91 -12.07 12.15 1.98
N GLN A 92 -13.08 12.70 1.30
CA GLN A 92 -13.76 12.07 0.17
C GLN A 92 -12.81 11.76 -1.00
N ALA A 93 -11.78 12.59 -1.21
CA ALA A 93 -10.77 12.35 -2.24
C ALA A 93 -9.86 11.14 -1.93
N LEU A 94 -9.84 10.64 -0.68
CA LEU A 94 -9.13 9.42 -0.30
C LEU A 94 -9.97 8.15 -0.53
N ILE A 95 -11.29 8.26 -0.75
CA ILE A 95 -12.15 7.09 -1.03
C ILE A 95 -11.72 6.41 -2.34
N PRO A 96 -11.51 7.12 -3.47
CA PRO A 96 -10.98 6.50 -4.68
C PRO A 96 -9.59 5.90 -4.48
N VAL A 97 -8.74 6.53 -3.65
CA VAL A 97 -7.40 6.01 -3.35
C VAL A 97 -7.49 4.69 -2.60
N LEU A 98 -8.39 4.58 -1.61
CA LEU A 98 -8.66 3.34 -0.89
C LEU A 98 -9.10 2.22 -1.83
N VAL A 99 -10.11 2.48 -2.67
CA VAL A 99 -10.63 1.49 -3.64
C VAL A 99 -9.54 1.05 -4.61
N LYS A 100 -8.79 2.00 -5.19
CA LYS A 100 -7.71 1.68 -6.13
C LYS A 100 -6.53 0.96 -5.46
N THR A 101 -6.24 1.24 -4.19
CA THR A 101 -5.24 0.47 -3.42
C THR A 101 -5.69 -0.98 -3.27
N GLY A 102 -6.99 -1.23 -3.03
CA GLY A 102 -7.57 -2.57 -3.04
C GLY A 102 -7.48 -3.27 -4.41
N GLN A 103 -7.70 -2.56 -5.50
CA GLN A 103 -7.50 -3.10 -6.86
C GLN A 103 -6.03 -3.44 -7.13
N VAL A 104 -5.10 -2.58 -6.69
CA VAL A 104 -3.67 -2.85 -6.75
C VAL A 104 -3.32 -4.10 -5.94
N GLN A 105 -3.88 -4.29 -4.75
CA GLN A 105 -3.68 -5.52 -3.95
C GLN A 105 -4.05 -6.77 -4.74
N LEU A 106 -5.23 -6.78 -5.37
CA LEU A 106 -5.70 -7.93 -6.14
C LEU A 106 -4.78 -8.21 -7.34
N LEU A 107 -4.46 -7.17 -8.12
CA LEU A 107 -3.59 -7.30 -9.28
C LEU A 107 -2.17 -7.75 -8.87
N PHE A 108 -1.61 -7.12 -7.85
CA PHE A 108 -0.28 -7.45 -7.33
C PHE A 108 -0.22 -8.88 -6.83
N ALA A 109 -1.20 -9.31 -6.02
CA ALA A 109 -1.26 -10.67 -5.50
C ALA A 109 -1.38 -11.71 -6.63
N LEU A 110 -2.17 -11.43 -7.67
CA LEU A 110 -2.30 -12.30 -8.84
C LEU A 110 -0.96 -12.42 -9.60
N LEU A 111 -0.34 -11.28 -9.94
CA LEU A 111 0.95 -11.27 -10.65
C LEU A 111 2.06 -11.93 -9.84
N PHE A 112 2.08 -11.72 -8.53
CA PHE A 112 3.06 -12.32 -7.64
C PHE A 112 2.83 -13.83 -7.47
N ALA A 113 1.58 -14.29 -7.43
CA ALA A 113 1.26 -15.72 -7.45
C ALA A 113 1.71 -16.39 -8.77
N ILE A 114 1.52 -15.72 -9.91
CA ILE A 114 2.04 -16.19 -11.21
C ILE A 114 3.57 -16.25 -11.18
N ALA A 115 4.25 -15.22 -10.65
CA ALA A 115 5.70 -15.22 -10.52
C ALA A 115 6.22 -16.38 -9.64
N LEU A 116 5.53 -16.69 -8.53
CA LEU A 116 5.82 -17.83 -7.66
C LEU A 116 5.58 -19.17 -8.33
N TRP A 117 4.55 -19.29 -9.17
CA TRP A 117 4.32 -20.51 -9.94
C TRP A 117 5.49 -20.77 -10.88
N LEU A 118 5.97 -19.75 -11.57
CA LEU A 118 7.02 -19.85 -12.59
C LEU A 118 8.44 -20.04 -12.02
N SER A 119 8.65 -19.74 -10.73
CA SER A 119 9.95 -19.76 -10.06
C SER A 119 10.41 -21.13 -9.59
#